data_AF-A0A537VPC6-F1
#
_entry.id   AF-A0A537VPC6-F1
#
_cell.length_a   1.000
_cell.length_b   1.000
_cell.length_c   1.000
_cell.angle_alpha   90.00
_cell.angle_beta   90.00
_cell.angle_gamma   90.00
#
_symmetry.space_group_name_H-M   'P 1'
#
loop_
_entity.id
_entity.type
_entity.pdbx_description
1 polymer ?
#
loop_
_entity_poly.entity_id
_entity_poly.type
_entity_poly.pdbx_seq_one_letter_code
_entity_poly.pdbx_strand_id
1 'polypeptide(L)'
;MATAEGIDGLRRMVARYLTFPGERRYTPPEVFERSGVDEETAHALWRAMGFAEAPNDERAFTDADVEALRVSMRLFALTEMDRQVSLQQARVMSQALARIAASHQDVIGALLAEQDPVRSASRAVTLAEEALPALDHLLLYMYRRHLAAAAEQYL
;
A
#
# COMPACT_ATOMS: atom_id res chain seq x y z
N MET A 1 -1.59 5.95 -34.96
CA MET A 1 -0.86 6.63 -33.87
C MET A 1 -1.79 6.72 -32.68
N ALA A 2 -1.39 6.22 -31.51
CA ALA A 2 -2.15 6.48 -30.27
C ALA A 2 -2.08 7.99 -29.96
N THR A 3 -3.19 8.59 -29.55
CA THR A 3 -3.25 10.00 -29.13
C THR A 3 -2.49 10.18 -27.81
N ALA A 4 -2.03 11.40 -27.52
CA ALA A 4 -1.35 11.70 -26.25
C ALA A 4 -2.21 11.33 -25.02
N GLU A 5 -3.53 11.53 -25.10
CA GLU A 5 -4.50 11.07 -24.09
C GLU A 5 -4.51 9.54 -23.91
N GLY A 6 -4.36 8.77 -24.99
CA GLY A 6 -4.32 7.31 -24.93
C GLY A 6 -3.07 6.78 -24.22
N ILE A 7 -1.92 7.40 -24.43
CA ILE A 7 -0.66 7.04 -23.77
C ILE A 7 -0.71 7.37 -22.27
N ASP A 8 -1.24 8.54 -21.93
CA ASP A 8 -1.41 8.98 -20.54
C ASP A 8 -2.43 8.10 -19.77
N GLY A 9 -3.52 7.69 -20.44
CA GLY A 9 -4.47 6.70 -19.92
C GLY A 9 -3.82 5.34 -19.63
N LEU A 10 -2.98 4.85 -20.55
CA LEU A 10 -2.25 3.59 -20.36
C LEU A 10 -1.25 3.67 -19.20
N ARG A 11 -0.50 4.77 -19.08
CA ARG A 11 0.44 4.98 -17.97
C ARG A 11 -0.26 4.94 -16.62
N ARG A 12 -1.42 5.60 -16.51
CA ARG A 12 -2.27 5.50 -15.30
C ARG A 12 -2.74 4.07 -15.04
N MET A 13 -3.08 3.31 -16.08
CA MET A 13 -3.50 1.92 -15.92
C MET A 13 -2.36 1.03 -15.43
N VAL A 14 -1.16 1.18 -16.00
CA VAL A 14 0.06 0.49 -15.55
C VAL A 14 0.39 0.81 -14.09
N ALA A 15 0.36 2.10 -13.72
CA ALA A 15 0.60 2.52 -12.35
C ALA A 15 -0.42 1.92 -11.36
N ARG A 16 -1.70 1.85 -11.75
CA ARG A 16 -2.75 1.21 -10.94
C ARG A 16 -2.51 -0.28 -10.77
N TYR A 17 -2.23 -0.98 -11.86
CA TYR A 17 -1.99 -2.43 -11.85
C TYR A 17 -0.84 -2.83 -10.92
N LEU A 18 0.22 -2.01 -10.90
CA LEU A 18 1.39 -2.26 -10.05
C LEU A 18 1.21 -1.97 -8.57
N THR A 19 0.30 -1.06 -8.21
CA THR A 19 0.18 -0.60 -6.82
C THR A 19 -0.93 -1.32 -6.10
N PHE A 20 -2.15 -1.23 -6.64
CA PHE A 20 -3.33 -1.90 -6.10
C PHE A 20 -4.12 -2.47 -7.28
N PRO A 21 -3.85 -3.73 -7.66
CA PRO A 21 -4.60 -4.36 -8.74
C PRO A 21 -6.06 -4.49 -8.33
N GLY A 22 -6.97 -4.08 -9.23
CA GLY A 22 -8.41 -4.09 -8.99
C GLY A 22 -9.11 -2.85 -9.49
N GLU A 23 -10.43 -2.93 -9.55
CA GLU A 23 -11.29 -1.78 -9.83
C GLU A 23 -11.42 -0.94 -8.57
N ARG A 24 -11.24 0.38 -8.71
CA ARG A 24 -11.49 1.32 -7.62
C ARG A 24 -12.99 1.49 -7.48
N ARG A 25 -13.54 0.90 -6.42
CA ARG A 25 -14.97 0.80 -6.20
C ARG A 25 -15.42 1.63 -5.03
N TYR A 26 -14.57 1.97 -4.08
CA TYR A 26 -15.01 2.54 -2.81
C TYR A 26 -14.55 3.98 -2.60
N THR A 27 -15.44 4.79 -2.02
CA THR A 27 -15.10 6.08 -1.43
C THR A 27 -14.49 5.91 -0.03
N PRO A 28 -13.80 6.90 0.55
CA PRO A 28 -13.25 6.77 1.89
C PRO A 28 -14.31 6.37 2.96
N PRO A 29 -15.50 7.00 3.01
CA PRO A 29 -16.55 6.57 3.94
C PRO A 29 -17.01 5.11 3.72
N GLU A 30 -17.15 4.68 2.46
CA GLU A 30 -17.52 3.30 2.13
C GLU A 30 -16.44 2.30 2.60
N VAL A 31 -15.15 2.67 2.55
CA VAL A 31 -14.05 1.84 3.07
C VAL A 31 -14.16 1.67 4.58
N PHE A 32 -14.36 2.75 5.33
CA PHE A 32 -14.49 2.71 6.78
C PHE A 32 -15.71 1.90 7.22
N GLU A 33 -16.87 2.16 6.63
CA GLU A 33 -18.10 1.41 6.91
C GLU A 33 -17.90 -0.08 6.65
N ARG A 34 -17.36 -0.45 5.48
CA ARG A 34 -17.15 -1.85 5.11
C ARG A 34 -16.13 -2.53 6.01
N SER A 35 -15.12 -1.80 6.49
CA SER A 35 -14.12 -2.39 7.38
C SER A 35 -14.72 -2.88 8.69
N GLY A 36 -15.89 -2.37 9.10
CA GLY A 36 -16.52 -2.69 10.38
C GLY A 36 -15.81 -2.04 11.58
N VAL A 37 -14.90 -1.11 11.31
CA VAL A 37 -14.17 -0.32 12.30
C VAL A 37 -14.95 0.97 12.54
N ASP A 38 -14.99 1.45 13.79
CA ASP A 38 -15.59 2.75 14.07
C ASP A 38 -14.87 3.86 13.29
N GLU A 39 -15.64 4.80 12.75
CA GLU A 39 -15.16 5.82 11.82
C GLU A 39 -14.01 6.66 12.42
N GLU A 40 -14.09 7.02 13.71
CA GLU A 40 -13.04 7.79 14.38
C GLU A 40 -11.70 7.03 14.40
N THR A 41 -11.73 5.75 14.74
CA THR A 41 -10.55 4.89 14.75
C THR A 41 -10.04 4.58 13.36
N ALA A 42 -10.93 4.33 12.40
CA ALA A 42 -10.56 4.14 11.00
C ALA A 42 -9.81 5.36 10.46
N HIS A 43 -10.33 6.57 10.69
CA HIS A 43 -9.66 7.83 10.33
C HIS A 43 -8.33 8.03 11.04
N ALA A 44 -8.27 7.77 12.35
CA ALA A 44 -7.04 7.93 13.12
C ALA A 44 -5.94 6.98 12.60
N LEU A 45 -6.30 5.74 12.30
CA LEU A 45 -5.40 4.74 11.77
C LEU A 45 -4.99 5.04 10.33
N TRP A 46 -5.93 5.45 9.46
CA TRP A 46 -5.65 5.84 8.07
C TRP A 46 -4.61 6.96 7.99
N ARG A 47 -4.78 8.00 8.82
CA ARG A 47 -3.81 9.10 8.94
C ARG A 47 -2.50 8.65 9.56
N ALA A 48 -2.52 7.78 10.57
CA ALA A 48 -1.31 7.24 11.17
C ALA A 48 -0.50 6.42 10.14
N MET A 49 -1.18 5.72 9.23
CA MET A 49 -0.54 4.98 8.15
C MET A 49 -0.01 5.89 7.03
N GLY A 50 -0.35 7.18 7.03
CA GLY A 50 0.10 8.15 6.02
C GLY A 50 -0.55 7.94 4.66
N PHE A 51 -1.71 7.27 4.60
CA PHE A 51 -2.44 7.05 3.35
C PHE A 51 -3.08 8.38 2.88
N ALA A 52 -3.17 8.54 1.56
CA ALA A 52 -3.72 9.76 0.97
C ALA A 52 -5.18 9.97 1.38
N GLU A 53 -5.53 11.21 1.71
CA GLU A 53 -6.91 11.64 1.89
C GLU A 53 -7.50 11.96 0.52
N ALA A 54 -8.22 11.00 -0.07
CA ALA A 54 -9.04 11.25 -1.25
C ALA A 54 -10.31 12.01 -0.84
N PRO A 55 -10.90 12.83 -1.74
CA PRO A 55 -12.23 13.40 -1.54
C PRO A 55 -13.26 12.32 -1.16
N ASN A 56 -14.19 12.67 -0.26
CA ASN A 56 -15.18 11.73 0.29
C ASN A 56 -16.13 11.12 -0.77
N ASP A 57 -16.23 11.73 -1.95
CA ASP A 57 -17.01 11.28 -3.08
C ASP A 57 -16.19 10.56 -4.17
N GLU A 58 -14.86 10.57 -4.06
CA GLU A 58 -13.98 9.92 -5.04
C GLU A 58 -13.90 8.41 -4.79
N ARG A 59 -14.25 7.60 -5.82
CA ARG A 59 -14.02 6.14 -5.80
C ARG A 59 -12.54 5.85 -6.08
N ALA A 60 -11.73 5.94 -5.04
CA ALA A 60 -10.28 5.77 -5.12
C ALA A 60 -9.78 4.39 -4.63
N PHE A 61 -10.60 3.67 -3.87
CA PHE A 61 -10.17 2.51 -3.07
C PHE A 61 -10.75 1.17 -3.56
N THR A 62 -10.11 0.09 -3.12
CA THR A 62 -10.36 -1.30 -3.53
C THR A 62 -10.70 -2.17 -2.32
N ASP A 63 -10.97 -3.46 -2.55
CA ASP A 63 -11.16 -4.43 -1.47
C ASP A 63 -9.89 -4.58 -0.58
N ALA A 64 -8.70 -4.32 -1.12
CA ALA A 64 -7.45 -4.37 -0.37
C ALA A 64 -7.38 -3.31 0.73
N ASP A 65 -7.92 -2.12 0.46
CA ASP A 65 -7.98 -1.00 1.41
C ASP A 65 -8.89 -1.31 2.61
N VAL A 66 -10.03 -1.95 2.34
CA VAL A 66 -10.96 -2.43 3.36
C VAL A 66 -10.30 -3.51 4.23
N GLU A 67 -9.59 -4.44 3.59
CA GLU A 67 -8.93 -5.53 4.30
C GLU A 67 -7.74 -5.04 5.15
N ALA A 68 -6.99 -4.05 4.67
CA ALA A 68 -5.90 -3.43 5.42
C ALA A 68 -6.39 -2.91 6.79
N LEU A 69 -7.49 -2.16 6.81
CA LEU A 69 -8.10 -1.67 8.06
C LEU A 69 -8.56 -2.81 8.98
N ARG A 70 -9.21 -3.84 8.42
CA ARG A 70 -9.66 -5.01 9.20
C ARG A 70 -8.50 -5.74 9.85
N VAL A 71 -7.43 -5.97 9.11
CA VAL A 71 -6.24 -6.68 9.60
C VAL A 71 -5.55 -5.86 10.68
N SER A 72 -5.39 -4.55 10.47
CA SER A 72 -4.78 -3.66 11.47
C SER A 72 -5.56 -3.66 12.80
N MET A 73 -6.89 -3.60 12.74
CA MET A 73 -7.71 -3.63 13.95
C MET A 73 -7.68 -4.97 14.67
N ARG A 74 -7.68 -6.08 13.91
CA ARG A 74 -7.50 -7.41 14.49
C ARG A 74 -6.14 -7.54 15.19
N LEU A 75 -5.10 -6.98 14.60
CA LEU A 75 -3.76 -6.97 15.20
C LEU A 75 -3.73 -6.17 16.50
N PHE A 76 -4.30 -4.97 16.53
CA PHE A 76 -4.37 -4.16 17.75
C PHE A 76 -5.14 -4.84 18.87
N ALA A 77 -6.23 -5.55 18.54
CA ALA A 77 -6.98 -6.32 19.53
C ALA A 77 -6.16 -7.49 20.11
N LEU A 78 -5.32 -8.14 19.30
CA LEU A 78 -4.48 -9.27 19.75
C LEU A 78 -3.29 -8.85 20.60
N THR A 79 -2.79 -7.62 20.44
CA THR A 79 -1.62 -7.15 21.19
C THR A 79 -1.97 -6.48 22.51
N GLU A 80 -3.26 -6.30 22.81
CA GLU A 80 -3.77 -5.57 24.00
C GLU A 80 -3.13 -4.18 24.18
N MET A 81 -2.62 -3.59 23.08
CA MET A 81 -1.99 -2.28 23.11
C MET A 81 -3.05 -1.19 23.20
N ASP A 82 -2.78 -0.15 24.00
CA ASP A 82 -3.63 1.02 23.99
C ASP A 82 -3.67 1.68 22.59
N ARG A 83 -4.74 2.43 22.33
CA ARG A 83 -4.98 3.07 21.03
C ARG A 83 -3.82 3.99 20.63
N GLN A 84 -3.22 4.72 21.57
CA GLN A 84 -2.16 5.68 21.25
C GLN A 84 -0.87 4.98 20.85
N VAL A 85 -0.50 3.90 21.55
CA VAL A 85 0.64 3.05 21.23
C VAL A 85 0.44 2.38 19.87
N SER A 86 -0.74 1.83 19.62
CA SER A 86 -1.10 1.21 18.34
C SER A 86 -0.96 2.19 17.16
N LEU A 87 -1.47 3.42 17.29
CA LEU A 87 -1.31 4.46 16.28
C LEU A 87 0.15 4.89 16.11
N GLN A 88 0.93 4.93 17.19
CA GLN A 88 2.35 5.25 17.12
C GLN A 88 3.14 4.16 16.37
N GLN A 89 2.84 2.89 16.63
CA GLN A 89 3.44 1.76 15.89
C GLN A 89 3.10 1.85 14.40
N ALA A 90 1.84 2.13 14.05
CA ALA A 90 1.42 2.34 12.66
C ALA A 90 2.27 3.43 11.97
N ARG A 91 2.48 4.59 12.62
CA ARG A 91 3.34 5.65 12.07
C ARG A 91 4.78 5.20 11.85
N VAL A 92 5.37 4.50 12.81
CA VAL A 92 6.76 4.01 12.70
C VAL A 92 6.90 3.05 11.51
N MET A 93 5.97 2.10 11.39
CA MET A 93 5.95 1.15 10.27
C MET A 93 5.77 1.88 8.93
N SER A 94 4.79 2.79 8.83
CA SER A 94 4.54 3.54 7.61
C SER A 94 5.71 4.44 7.21
N GLN A 95 6.40 5.07 8.15
CA GLN A 95 7.60 5.86 7.84
C GLN A 95 8.74 5.01 7.28
N ALA A 96 8.92 3.78 7.79
CA ALA A 96 9.91 2.85 7.25
C ALA A 96 9.53 2.38 5.85
N LEU A 97 8.27 1.99 5.64
CA LEU A 97 7.76 1.57 4.34
C LEU A 97 7.80 2.69 3.31
N ALA A 98 7.48 3.93 3.69
CA ALA A 98 7.59 5.09 2.81
C ALA A 98 9.03 5.32 2.33
N ARG A 99 10.04 5.14 3.19
CA ARG A 99 11.45 5.21 2.78
C ARG A 99 11.85 4.09 1.81
N ILE A 100 11.35 2.88 2.03
CA ILE A 100 11.58 1.75 1.12
C ILE A 100 10.94 2.04 -0.24
N ALA A 101 9.67 2.48 -0.26
CA ALA A 101 8.98 2.86 -1.49
C ALA A 101 9.70 3.99 -2.23
N ALA A 102 10.21 5.00 -1.51
CA ALA A 102 11.00 6.08 -2.08
C ALA A 102 12.27 5.55 -2.78
N SER A 103 12.94 4.54 -2.21
CA SER A 103 14.13 3.92 -2.83
C SER A 103 13.83 3.20 -4.15
N HIS A 104 12.57 2.88 -4.43
CA HIS A 104 12.13 2.24 -5.68
C HIS A 104 11.59 3.24 -6.72
N GLN A 105 11.59 4.54 -6.43
CA GLN A 105 11.02 5.55 -7.31
C GLN A 105 11.68 5.59 -8.70
N ASP A 106 13.00 5.38 -8.79
CA ASP A 106 13.70 5.38 -10.08
C ASP A 106 13.27 4.23 -10.98
N VAL A 107 13.02 3.04 -10.41
CA VAL A 107 12.54 1.87 -11.15
C VAL A 107 11.14 2.13 -11.70
N ILE A 108 10.25 2.68 -10.86
CA ILE A 108 8.89 3.05 -11.24
C ILE A 108 8.91 4.17 -12.29
N GLY A 109 9.74 5.19 -12.10
CA GLY A 109 9.92 6.31 -13.03
C GLY A 109 10.38 5.83 -14.40
N ALA A 110 11.36 4.93 -14.45
CA ALA A 110 11.84 4.34 -15.69
C ALA A 110 10.77 3.51 -16.41
N LEU A 111 9.89 2.83 -15.68
CA LEU A 111 8.77 2.11 -16.27
C LEU A 111 7.73 3.07 -16.88
N LEU A 112 7.38 4.14 -16.17
CA LEU A 112 6.36 5.10 -16.60
C LEU A 112 6.88 6.01 -17.73
N ALA A 113 8.20 6.26 -17.79
CA ALA A 113 8.85 7.01 -18.85
C ALA A 113 8.97 6.24 -20.18
N GLU A 114 8.79 4.92 -20.17
CA GLU A 114 8.79 4.09 -21.38
C GLU A 114 7.76 4.61 -22.39
N GLN A 115 8.20 4.72 -23.65
CA GLN A 115 7.39 5.29 -24.74
C GLN A 115 6.70 4.20 -25.55
N ASP A 116 7.24 2.97 -25.55
CA ASP A 116 6.60 1.81 -26.16
C ASP A 116 5.51 1.24 -25.22
N PRO A 117 4.22 1.35 -25.61
CA PRO A 117 3.09 0.85 -24.82
C PRO A 117 3.19 -0.63 -24.47
N VAL A 118 3.66 -1.46 -25.42
CA VAL A 118 3.71 -2.91 -25.28
C VAL A 118 4.83 -3.28 -24.32
N ARG A 119 5.99 -2.63 -24.47
CA ARG A 119 7.12 -2.85 -23.56
C ARG A 119 6.82 -2.38 -22.14
N SER A 120 6.16 -1.23 -21.98
CA SER A 120 5.74 -0.71 -20.67
C SER A 120 4.78 -1.68 -19.99
N ALA A 121 3.74 -2.14 -20.70
CA ALA A 121 2.79 -3.11 -20.17
C ALA A 121 3.45 -4.45 -19.81
N SER A 122 4.31 -5.00 -20.66
CA SER A 122 5.03 -6.25 -20.38
C SER A 122 5.91 -6.16 -19.14
N ARG A 123 6.67 -5.06 -18.99
CA ARG A 123 7.50 -4.84 -17.80
C ARG A 123 6.66 -4.66 -16.54
N ALA A 124 5.50 -4.00 -16.65
CA ALA A 124 4.57 -3.86 -15.53
C ALA A 124 4.01 -5.21 -15.07
N VAL A 125 3.68 -6.10 -16.01
CA VAL A 125 3.24 -7.47 -15.69
C VAL A 125 4.35 -8.24 -14.97
N THR A 126 5.57 -8.26 -15.50
CA THR A 126 6.70 -8.92 -14.83
C THR A 126 6.97 -8.37 -13.43
N LEU A 127 6.93 -7.04 -13.25
CA LEU A 127 7.10 -6.44 -11.93
C LEU A 127 5.97 -6.83 -10.97
N ALA A 128 4.72 -6.84 -11.43
CA ALA A 128 3.58 -7.21 -10.60
C ALA A 128 3.55 -8.69 -10.21
N GLU A 129 3.86 -9.58 -11.15
CA GLU A 129 3.70 -11.03 -10.98
C GLU A 129 4.94 -11.72 -10.39
N GLU A 130 6.13 -11.15 -10.58
CA GLU A 130 7.39 -11.77 -10.13
C GLU A 130 8.09 -10.92 -9.08
N ALA A 131 8.35 -9.64 -9.39
CA ALA A 131 9.22 -8.82 -8.54
C ALA A 131 8.55 -8.41 -7.22
N LEU A 132 7.29 -7.97 -7.25
CA LEU A 132 6.56 -7.56 -6.03
C LEU A 132 6.37 -8.74 -5.05
N PRO A 133 5.90 -9.93 -5.46
CA PRO A 133 5.82 -11.07 -4.54
C PRO A 133 7.16 -11.47 -3.93
N ALA A 134 8.25 -11.40 -4.72
CA ALA A 134 9.60 -11.66 -4.22
C ALA A 134 10.05 -10.60 -3.20
N LEU A 135 9.72 -9.32 -3.45
CA LEU A 135 9.99 -8.22 -2.53
C LEU A 135 9.18 -8.39 -1.23
N ASP A 136 7.90 -8.73 -1.29
CA ASP A 136 7.06 -8.97 -0.12
C ASP A 136 7.65 -10.07 0.78
N HIS A 137 8.11 -11.16 0.15
CA HIS A 137 8.78 -12.25 0.87
C HIS A 137 10.08 -11.78 1.55
N LEU A 138 10.92 -11.04 0.82
CA LEU A 138 12.18 -10.52 1.34
C LEU A 138 11.96 -9.53 2.50
N LEU A 139 10.99 -8.61 2.37
CA LEU A 139 10.65 -7.65 3.41
C LEU A 139 10.20 -8.35 4.69
N LEU A 140 9.33 -9.36 4.58
CA LEU A 140 8.89 -10.14 5.72
C LEU A 140 10.06 -10.90 6.37
N TYR A 141 10.93 -11.51 5.57
CA TYR A 141 12.11 -12.20 6.07
C TYR A 141 13.06 -11.25 6.83
N MET A 142 13.37 -10.09 6.24
CA MET A 142 14.21 -9.07 6.88
C MET A 142 13.59 -8.60 8.20
N TYR A 143 12.28 -8.32 8.22
CA TYR A 143 11.55 -7.98 9.44
C TYR A 143 11.71 -9.04 10.53
N ARG A 144 11.52 -10.33 10.20
CA ARG A 144 11.71 -11.44 11.15
C ARG A 144 13.14 -11.52 11.66
N ARG A 145 14.14 -11.26 10.83
CA ARG A 145 15.55 -11.25 11.25
C ARG A 145 15.87 -10.10 12.22
N HIS A 146 15.31 -8.92 11.97
CA HIS A 146 15.43 -7.78 12.88
C HIS A 146 14.73 -8.04 14.22
N LEU A 147 13.54 -8.65 14.20
CA LEU A 147 12.86 -9.06 15.42
C LEU A 147 13.68 -10.08 16.23
N ALA A 148 14.26 -11.09 15.57
CA ALA A 148 15.10 -12.08 16.25
C ALA A 148 16.29 -11.40 16.96
N ALA A 149 16.98 -10.49 16.27
CA ALA A 149 18.09 -9.74 16.86
C ALA A 149 17.67 -8.82 18.03
N ALA A 150 16.45 -8.25 17.98
CA ALA A 150 15.93 -7.46 19.09
C ALA A 150 15.56 -8.34 20.29
N ALA A 151 15.00 -9.53 20.06
CA ALA A 151 14.65 -10.48 21.11
C ALA A 151 15.87 -11.04 21.85
N GLU A 152 17.00 -11.25 21.14
CA GLU A 152 18.28 -11.65 21.74
C GLU A 152 18.76 -10.71 22.86
N GLN A 153 18.32 -9.45 22.89
CA GLN A 153 18.69 -8.51 23.95
C GLN A 153 18.01 -8.80 25.30
N TYR A 154 16.97 -9.64 25.29
CA TYR A 154 16.18 -10.02 26.46
C TYR A 154 16.38 -11.48 26.89
N LEU A 155 17.27 -12.21 26.20
CA LEU A 155 17.67 -13.59 26.52
C LEU A 155 19.06 -13.60 27.16
#